data_AF-A0A7Y2K3S7-F1
#
_entry.id   AF-A0A7Y2K3S7-F1
#
_cell.length_a   1.000
_cell.length_b   1.000
_cell.length_c   1.000
_cell.angle_alpha   90.00
_cell.angle_beta   90.00
_cell.angle_gamma   90.00
#
_symmetry.space_group_name_H-M   'P 1'
#
loop_
_entity.id
_entity.type
_entity.pdbx_description
1 polymer ?
#
loop_
_entity_poly.entity_id
_entity_poly.type
_entity_poly.pdbx_seq_one_letter_code
_entity_poly.pdbx_strand_id
1 'polypeptide(L)'
;MGVATFWIYRFSRHPQYLGWITWSYGLLIYLIRNSSLVHFKLTYEVPSSLPWLLTSLVIICVSFLEEIKMRREFPKEYETYKKQAPFLFPIPRFVSKIITFPVKILFKKEQPESGKEVAIVFFVYLGILILLSLIFNAIDLMPRSGLWGFPKNVFPYL
;
A
#
# COMPACT_ATOMS: atom_id res chain seq x y z
N MET A 1 -22.59 2.44 -18.84
CA MET A 1 -21.97 1.75 -17.68
C MET A 1 -21.96 2.76 -16.54
N GLY A 2 -22.44 2.43 -15.34
CA GLY A 2 -22.55 3.37 -14.22
C GLY A 2 -21.54 3.07 -13.12
N VAL A 3 -21.32 4.02 -12.22
CA VAL A 3 -20.45 3.84 -11.05
C VAL A 3 -21.14 2.91 -10.03
N ALA A 4 -20.53 1.77 -9.72
CA ALA A 4 -21.03 0.86 -8.69
C ALA A 4 -20.78 1.46 -7.29
N THR A 5 -21.84 1.89 -6.61
CA THR A 5 -21.76 2.56 -5.29
C THR A 5 -22.32 1.72 -4.13
N PHE A 6 -22.77 0.50 -4.40
CA PHE A 6 -23.51 -0.32 -3.43
C PHE A 6 -22.58 -1.23 -2.59
N TRP A 7 -23.00 -1.50 -1.34
CA TRP A 7 -22.35 -2.42 -0.40
C TRP A 7 -20.91 -2.04 -0.02
N ILE A 8 -19.93 -2.87 -0.39
CA ILE A 8 -18.55 -2.79 0.07
C ILE A 8 -17.83 -1.58 -0.53
N TYR A 9 -18.32 -1.11 -1.69
CA TYR A 9 -17.89 0.11 -2.38
C TYR A 9 -18.22 1.40 -1.60
N ARG A 10 -19.14 1.36 -0.63
CA ARG A 10 -19.39 2.50 0.27
C ARG A 10 -18.26 2.72 1.28
N PHE A 11 -17.56 1.63 1.66
CA PHE A 11 -16.52 1.66 2.69
C PHE A 11 -15.10 1.80 2.13
N SER A 12 -14.91 1.45 0.86
CA SER A 12 -13.63 1.51 0.16
C SER A 12 -13.90 1.65 -1.33
N ARG A 13 -13.17 2.52 -2.04
CA ARG A 13 -13.28 2.62 -3.50
C ARG A 13 -12.64 1.43 -4.21
N HIS A 14 -11.65 0.79 -3.58
CA HIS A 14 -10.94 -0.38 -4.11
C HIS A 14 -10.92 -1.55 -3.11
N PRO A 15 -12.08 -2.15 -2.80
CA PRO A 15 -12.21 -3.20 -1.81
C PRO A 15 -11.44 -4.48 -2.20
N GLN A 16 -11.36 -4.78 -3.51
CA GLN A 16 -10.60 -5.91 -4.04
C GLN A 16 -9.10 -5.76 -3.78
N TYR A 17 -8.56 -4.56 -4.02
CA TYR A 17 -7.14 -4.28 -3.81
C TYR A 17 -6.79 -4.26 -2.32
N LEU A 18 -7.66 -3.71 -1.48
CA LEU A 18 -7.50 -3.79 -0.03
C LEU A 18 -7.48 -5.25 0.45
N GLY A 19 -8.42 -6.07 -0.03
CA GLY A 19 -8.50 -7.49 0.29
C GLY A 19 -7.23 -8.22 -0.10
N TRP A 20 -6.70 -7.96 -1.30
CA TRP A 20 -5.48 -8.60 -1.79
C TRP A 20 -4.24 -8.23 -0.98
N ILE A 21 -4.07 -6.94 -0.64
CA ILE A 21 -2.95 -6.47 0.21
C ILE A 21 -3.04 -7.10 1.61
N THR A 22 -4.24 -7.11 2.22
CA THR A 22 -4.43 -7.62 3.58
C THR A 22 -4.25 -9.14 3.65
N TRP A 23 -4.83 -9.87 2.69
CA TRP A 23 -4.72 -11.32 2.63
C TRP A 23 -3.29 -11.78 2.36
N SER A 24 -2.61 -11.19 1.37
CA SER A 24 -1.23 -11.53 1.04
C SER A 24 -0.25 -11.20 2.18
N TYR A 25 -0.51 -10.14 2.94
CA TYR A 25 0.27 -9.81 4.13
C TYR A 25 0.07 -10.83 5.26
N GLY A 26 -1.19 -11.22 5.51
CA GLY A 26 -1.51 -12.27 6.48
C GLY A 26 -0.86 -13.60 6.12
N LEU A 27 -0.87 -13.96 4.84
CA LEU A 27 -0.20 -15.15 4.33
C LEU A 27 1.32 -15.06 4.53
N LEU A 28 1.94 -13.91 4.24
CA LEU A 28 3.38 -13.69 4.48
C LEU A 28 3.76 -13.93 5.95
N ILE A 29 3.00 -13.34 6.89
CA ILE A 29 3.23 -13.53 8.33
C ILE A 29 3.05 -15.01 8.71
N TYR A 30 1.99 -15.64 8.23
CA TYR A 30 1.68 -17.03 8.53
C TYR A 30 2.79 -17.98 8.06
N LEU A 31 3.29 -17.81 6.83
CA LEU A 31 4.34 -18.65 6.27
C LEU A 31 5.68 -18.47 7.01
N ILE A 32 6.01 -17.24 7.40
CA ILE A 32 7.26 -16.96 8.11
C ILE A 32 7.22 -17.49 9.54
N ARG A 33 6.08 -17.40 10.24
CA ARG A 33 5.91 -17.98 11.58
C ARG A 33 5.86 -19.50 11.58
N ASN A 34 5.28 -20.11 10.55
CA ASN A 34 5.15 -21.57 10.42
C ASN A 34 6.17 -22.14 9.42
N SER A 35 7.37 -21.58 9.40
CA SER A 35 8.44 -21.91 8.44
C SER A 35 8.91 -23.36 8.46
N SER A 36 8.46 -24.18 9.43
CA SER A 36 8.61 -25.64 9.40
C SER A 36 7.76 -26.32 8.30
N LEU A 37 6.67 -25.70 7.85
CA LEU A 37 5.78 -26.23 6.80
C LEU A 37 6.28 -25.92 5.38
N VAL A 38 7.24 -25.02 5.24
CA VAL A 38 7.68 -24.48 3.95
C VAL A 38 9.19 -24.62 3.87
N HIS A 39 9.66 -25.79 3.44
CA HIS A 39 11.05 -26.04 3.03
C HIS A 39 11.46 -25.26 1.77
N PHE A 40 10.85 -24.10 1.51
CA PHE A 40 11.21 -23.24 0.41
C PHE A 40 12.43 -22.43 0.82
N LYS A 41 13.59 -23.10 0.85
CA LYS A 41 14.91 -22.47 0.75
C LYS A 41 15.07 -21.87 -0.66
N LEU A 42 14.16 -20.98 -1.05
CA LEU A 42 14.35 -20.20 -2.28
C LEU A 42 15.32 -19.08 -1.95
N THR A 43 16.60 -19.45 -2.05
CA THR A 43 17.65 -18.71 -2.73
C THR A 43 17.69 -17.19 -2.53
N TYR A 44 18.81 -16.75 -1.94
CA TYR A 44 19.27 -15.39 -1.72
C TYR A 44 18.62 -14.63 -0.57
N GLU A 45 19.47 -13.88 0.13
CA GLU A 45 19.25 -12.97 1.26
C GLU A 45 18.28 -11.81 0.93
N VAL A 46 17.36 -12.00 -0.01
CA VAL A 46 16.32 -11.04 -0.31
C VAL A 46 15.33 -11.07 0.86
N PRO A 47 15.11 -9.94 1.54
CA PRO A 47 14.12 -9.83 2.60
C PRO A 47 12.78 -10.32 2.06
N SER A 48 12.18 -11.32 2.73
CA SER A 48 10.97 -11.99 2.24
C SER A 48 9.79 -11.03 2.04
N SER A 49 9.84 -9.82 2.60
CA SER A 49 8.86 -8.76 2.40
C SER A 49 9.09 -7.80 1.24
N LEU A 50 10.28 -7.74 0.62
CA LEU A 50 10.52 -6.86 -0.54
C LEU A 50 9.52 -7.14 -1.69
N PRO A 51 9.31 -8.42 -2.10
CA PRO A 51 8.32 -8.74 -3.13
C PRO A 51 6.90 -8.32 -2.74
N TRP A 52 6.54 -8.47 -1.47
CA TRP A 52 5.22 -8.04 -0.98
C TRP A 52 5.05 -6.51 -0.99
N LEU A 53 6.10 -5.77 -0.61
CA LEU A 53 6.09 -4.31 -0.62
C LEU A 53 5.98 -3.76 -2.05
N LEU A 54 6.76 -4.32 -2.97
CA LEU A 54 6.70 -3.96 -4.39
C LEU A 54 5.33 -4.26 -4.99
N THR A 55 4.78 -5.45 -4.75
CA THR A 55 3.44 -5.81 -5.26
C THR A 55 2.36 -4.90 -4.68
N SER A 56 2.41 -4.59 -3.39
CA SER A 56 1.48 -3.64 -2.74
C SER A 56 1.56 -2.24 -3.35
N LEU A 57 2.76 -1.71 -3.59
CA LEU A 57 2.96 -0.43 -4.27
C LEU A 57 2.40 -0.44 -5.70
N VAL A 58 2.65 -1.52 -6.45
CA VAL A 58 2.12 -1.68 -7.81
C VAL A 58 0.59 -1.68 -7.80
N ILE A 59 -0.04 -2.39 -6.87
CA ILE A 59 -1.50 -2.42 -6.71
C ILE A 59 -2.05 -1.01 -6.44
N ILE A 60 -1.40 -0.24 -5.56
CA ILE A 60 -1.77 1.15 -5.29
C ILE A 60 -1.64 2.01 -6.56
N CYS A 61 -0.58 1.83 -7.34
CA CYS A 61 -0.39 2.53 -8.61
C CYS A 61 -1.47 2.19 -9.63
N VAL A 62 -1.83 0.91 -9.76
CA VAL A 62 -2.95 0.47 -10.61
C VAL A 62 -4.25 1.12 -10.16
N SER A 63 -4.50 1.17 -8.85
CA SER A 63 -5.67 1.85 -8.27
C SER A 63 -5.74 3.33 -8.70
N PHE A 64 -4.60 4.05 -8.67
CA PHE A 64 -4.55 5.44 -9.15
C PHE A 64 -4.84 5.58 -10.64
N LEU A 65 -4.31 4.66 -11.47
CA LEU A 65 -4.59 4.67 -12.91
C LEU A 65 -6.07 4.43 -13.19
N GLU A 66 -6.73 3.56 -12.41
CA GLU A 66 -8.17 3.37 -12.49
C GLU A 66 -8.95 4.61 -12.07
N GLU A 67 -8.56 5.31 -10.99
CA GLU A 67 -9.21 6.58 -10.60
C GLU A 67 -9.09 7.63 -11.71
N ILE A 68 -7.91 7.73 -12.35
CA ILE A 68 -7.69 8.65 -13.49
C ILE A 68 -8.61 8.27 -14.65
N LYS A 69 -8.74 6.98 -14.98
CA LYS A 69 -9.63 6.51 -16.04
C LYS A 69 -11.10 6.81 -15.71
N MET A 70 -11.55 6.49 -14.51
CA MET A 70 -12.93 6.72 -14.06
C MET A 70 -13.29 8.20 -14.02
N ARG A 71 -12.36 9.07 -13.61
CA ARG A 71 -12.55 10.52 -13.64
C ARG A 71 -12.69 11.08 -15.06
N ARG A 72 -12.02 10.46 -16.03
CA ARG A 72 -12.14 10.83 -17.46
C ARG A 72 -13.45 10.35 -18.06
N GLU A 73 -13.89 9.13 -17.74
CA GLU A 73 -15.11 8.54 -18.30
C GLU A 73 -16.38 9.09 -17.64
N PHE A 74 -16.38 9.32 -16.31
CA PHE A 74 -17.55 9.71 -15.53
C PHE A 74 -17.28 10.89 -14.57
N PRO A 75 -16.92 12.09 -15.07
CA PRO A 75 -16.43 13.18 -14.24
C PRO A 75 -17.41 13.63 -13.13
N LYS A 76 -18.71 13.74 -13.41
CA LYS A 76 -19.71 14.21 -12.43
C LYS A 76 -20.08 13.14 -11.39
N GLU A 77 -20.33 11.92 -11.86
CA GLU A 77 -20.73 10.80 -11.01
C GLU A 77 -19.56 10.35 -10.11
N TYR A 78 -18.36 10.28 -10.66
CA TYR A 78 -17.17 9.84 -9.93
C TYR A 78 -16.73 10.85 -8.85
N GLU A 79 -16.81 12.16 -9.12
CA GLU A 79 -16.52 13.18 -8.10
C GLU A 79 -17.53 13.12 -6.94
N THR A 80 -18.78 12.77 -7.22
CA THR A 80 -19.81 12.57 -6.19
C THR A 80 -19.50 11.32 -5.35
N TYR A 81 -19.12 10.22 -6.01
CA TYR A 81 -18.71 8.98 -5.34
C TYR A 81 -17.45 9.14 -4.49
N LYS A 82 -16.45 9.89 -4.98
CA LYS A 82 -15.19 10.17 -4.28
C LYS A 82 -15.40 10.91 -2.95
N LYS A 83 -16.44 11.73 -2.85
CA LYS A 83 -16.84 12.41 -1.60
C LYS A 83 -17.49 11.48 -0.58
N GLN A 84 -18.06 10.36 -1.03
CA GLN A 84 -18.82 9.43 -0.20
C GLN A 84 -17.98 8.27 0.33
N ALA A 85 -16.98 7.80 -0.44
CA ALA A 85 -16.17 6.63 -0.10
C ALA A 85 -14.67 6.98 -0.02
N PRO A 86 -13.92 6.48 0.98
CA PRO A 86 -12.47 6.66 1.07
C PRO A 86 -11.72 5.77 0.06
N PHE A 87 -10.47 6.11 -0.25
CA PHE A 87 -9.67 5.42 -1.28
C PHE A 87 -9.52 3.92 -1.04
N LEU A 88 -8.90 3.52 0.08
CA LEU A 88 -8.74 2.11 0.47
C LEU A 88 -9.44 1.83 1.80
N PHE A 89 -9.21 2.64 2.83
CA PHE A 89 -9.88 2.51 4.12
C PHE A 89 -10.03 3.89 4.77
N PRO A 90 -10.98 4.08 5.70
CA PRO A 90 -11.12 5.35 6.41
C PRO A 90 -9.94 5.55 7.37
N ILE A 91 -9.03 6.45 7.00
CA ILE A 91 -7.84 6.80 7.80
C ILE A 91 -8.09 8.12 8.53
N PRO A 92 -7.65 8.31 9.79
CA PRO A 92 -7.70 9.60 10.46
C PRO A 92 -7.05 10.72 9.63
N ARG A 93 -7.63 11.92 9.66
CA ARG A 93 -7.20 13.07 8.83
C ARG A 93 -5.71 13.42 9.00
N PHE A 94 -5.15 13.22 10.19
CA PHE A 94 -3.72 13.44 10.44
C PHE A 94 -2.83 12.48 9.65
N VAL A 95 -3.16 11.18 9.64
CA VAL A 95 -2.43 10.17 8.89
C VAL A 95 -2.58 10.42 7.38
N SER A 96 -3.78 10.77 6.92
CA SER A 96 -4.00 11.16 5.52
C SER A 96 -3.12 12.36 5.12
N LYS A 97 -2.98 13.38 5.98
CA LYS A 97 -2.08 14.51 5.73
C LYS A 97 -0.63 14.08 5.62
N ILE A 98 -0.13 13.22 6.51
CA ILE A 98 1.25 12.73 6.45
C ILE A 98 1.49 11.95 5.17
N ILE A 99 0.59 11.01 4.84
CA ILE A 99 0.75 10.17 3.65
C ILE A 99 0.70 11.03 2.40
N THR A 100 -0.22 11.99 2.29
CA THR A 100 -0.36 12.84 1.10
C THR A 100 0.67 13.97 1.02
N PHE A 101 1.42 14.23 2.09
CA PHE A 101 2.37 15.35 2.15
C PHE A 101 3.47 15.31 1.09
N PRO A 102 4.19 14.19 0.84
CA PRO A 102 5.19 14.11 -0.23
C PRO A 102 4.59 14.39 -1.60
N VAL A 103 3.39 13.87 -1.88
CA VAL A 103 2.66 14.07 -3.14
C VAL A 103 2.25 15.54 -3.29
N LYS A 104 1.76 16.15 -2.20
CA LYS A 104 1.36 17.56 -2.17
C LYS A 104 2.53 18.50 -2.36
N ILE A 105 3.71 18.18 -1.83
CA ILE A 105 4.93 18.93 -2.09
C ILE A 105 5.31 18.83 -3.57
N LEU A 106 5.26 17.62 -4.13
CA LEU A 106 5.76 17.35 -5.47
C LEU A 106 4.86 17.89 -6.58
N PHE A 107 3.54 17.76 -6.43
CA PHE A 107 2.56 18.10 -7.46
C PHE A 107 1.63 19.27 -7.09
N LYS A 108 1.73 19.82 -5.87
CA LYS A 108 0.80 20.84 -5.33
C LYS A 108 -0.68 20.41 -5.35
N LYS A 109 -0.95 19.12 -5.50
CA LYS A 109 -2.27 18.49 -5.60
C LYS A 109 -2.34 17.31 -4.63
N GLU A 110 -3.56 16.90 -4.28
CA GLU A 110 -3.77 15.81 -3.31
C GLU A 110 -3.62 14.41 -3.92
N GLN A 111 -3.73 14.27 -5.25
CA GLN A 111 -3.65 12.99 -5.96
C GLN A 111 -3.02 13.17 -7.36
N PRO A 112 -2.36 12.12 -7.89
CA PRO A 112 -1.84 12.12 -9.26
C PRO A 112 -2.98 12.08 -10.30
N GLU A 113 -2.84 12.84 -11.38
CA GLU A 113 -3.81 12.96 -12.48
C GLU A 113 -3.31 12.38 -13.81
N SER A 114 -2.01 12.04 -13.87
CA SER A 114 -1.35 11.48 -15.04
C SER A 114 -0.58 10.21 -14.69
N GLY A 115 -0.49 9.26 -15.63
CA GLY A 115 0.29 8.04 -15.44
C GLY A 115 1.78 8.31 -15.16
N LYS A 116 2.33 9.41 -15.70
CA LYS A 116 3.70 9.85 -15.36
C LYS A 116 3.82 10.26 -13.89
N GLU A 117 2.82 10.95 -13.36
CA GLU A 117 2.78 11.33 -11.94
C GLU A 117 2.65 10.09 -11.05
N VAL A 118 1.84 9.10 -11.45
CA VAL A 118 1.73 7.81 -10.73
C VAL A 118 3.08 7.08 -10.68
N ALA A 119 3.85 7.08 -11.76
CA ALA A 119 5.18 6.48 -11.78
C ALA A 119 6.16 7.22 -10.85
N ILE A 120 6.15 8.56 -10.84
CA ILE A 120 6.98 9.34 -9.92
C ILE A 120 6.58 9.04 -8.46
N VAL A 121 5.28 9.02 -8.18
CA VAL A 121 4.72 8.64 -6.87
C VAL A 121 5.27 7.27 -6.43
N PHE A 122 5.24 6.27 -7.32
CA PHE A 122 5.80 4.95 -7.06
C PHE A 122 7.25 5.02 -6.57
N PHE A 123 8.13 5.68 -7.31
CA PHE A 123 9.55 5.77 -6.95
C PHE A 123 9.79 6.56 -5.66
N VAL A 124 9.03 7.62 -5.41
CA VAL A 124 9.12 8.41 -4.18
C VAL A 124 8.75 7.55 -2.97
N TYR A 125 7.61 6.85 -3.01
CA TYR A 125 7.21 5.99 -1.90
C TYR A 125 8.13 4.78 -1.74
N LEU A 126 8.63 4.21 -2.84
CA LEU A 126 9.61 3.13 -2.79
C LEU A 126 10.89 3.60 -2.05
N GLY A 127 11.41 4.78 -2.41
CA GLY A 127 12.57 5.36 -1.75
C GLY A 127 12.34 5.66 -0.27
N ILE A 128 11.18 6.25 0.07
CA ILE A 128 10.81 6.53 1.47
C ILE A 128 10.72 5.22 2.28
N LEU A 129 10.11 4.17 1.73
CA LEU A 129 9.95 2.89 2.43
C LEU A 129 11.28 2.16 2.62
N ILE A 130 12.18 2.22 1.64
CA ILE A 130 13.54 1.68 1.78
C ILE A 130 14.32 2.45 2.84
N LEU A 131 14.28 3.79 2.82
CA LEU A 131 14.96 4.62 3.84
C LEU A 131 14.41 4.35 5.23
N LEU A 132 13.08 4.27 5.37
CA LEU A 132 12.43 3.96 6.64
C LEU A 132 12.88 2.58 7.13
N SER A 133 12.96 1.60 6.24
CA SER A 133 13.45 0.27 6.58
C SER A 133 14.89 0.26 7.07
N LEU A 134 15.79 1.01 6.42
CA LEU A 134 17.19 1.13 6.85
C LEU A 134 17.29 1.75 8.26
N ILE A 135 16.47 2.78 8.53
CA ILE A 135 16.40 3.42 9.85
C ILE A 135 15.89 2.43 10.91
N PHE A 136 14.84 1.66 10.60
CA PHE A 136 14.30 0.65 11.51
C PHE A 136 15.31 -0.46 11.83
N ASN A 137 16.06 -0.91 10.82
CA ASN A 137 17.17 -1.86 10.99
C ASN A 137 18.29 -1.29 11.87
N ALA A 138 18.64 -0.01 11.70
CA ALA A 138 19.71 0.62 12.46
C ALA A 138 19.36 0.87 13.94
N ILE A 139 18.09 1.14 14.25
CA ILE A 139 17.64 1.51 15.60
C ILE A 139 17.15 0.28 16.41
N ASP A 140 16.95 -0.89 15.77
CA ASP A 140 16.48 -2.12 16.43
C ASP A 140 15.21 -1.89 17.28
N LEU A 141 14.29 -1.07 16.73
CA LEU A 141 13.19 -0.43 17.44
C LEU A 141 12.13 -1.41 17.99
N MET A 142 12.17 -2.70 17.63
CA MET A 142 11.23 -3.72 18.12
C MET A 142 11.94 -4.92 18.76
N PRO A 143 11.34 -5.52 19.82
CA PRO A 143 11.90 -6.69 20.49
C PRO A 143 12.14 -7.85 19.51
N ARG A 144 13.35 -8.41 19.56
CA ARG A 144 13.81 -9.48 18.66
C ARG A 144 13.16 -10.84 18.94
N SER A 145 12.54 -11.02 20.09
CA SER A 145 11.95 -12.28 20.57
C SER A 145 10.79 -12.03 21.53
N GLY A 146 9.90 -13.02 21.66
CA GLY A 146 8.69 -12.97 22.49
C GLY A 146 7.39 -12.94 21.68
N LEU A 147 6.24 -12.82 22.36
CA LEU A 147 4.92 -12.76 21.72
C LEU A 147 4.81 -11.60 20.71
N TRP A 148 5.51 -10.50 21.01
CA TRP A 148 5.63 -9.27 20.20
C TRP A 148 6.86 -9.28 19.26
N GLY A 149 7.59 -10.39 19.18
CA GLY A 149 8.77 -10.52 18.32
C GLY A 149 8.39 -10.45 16.84
N PHE A 150 8.94 -9.48 16.11
CA PHE A 150 8.75 -9.36 14.67
C PHE A 150 9.80 -10.17 13.91
N PRO A 151 9.42 -11.00 12.93
CA PRO A 151 10.38 -11.77 12.15
C PRO A 151 11.23 -10.86 11.25
N LYS A 152 12.53 -11.17 11.17
CA LYS A 152 13.56 -10.39 10.43
C LYS A 152 13.31 -10.22 8.93
N ASN A 153 12.33 -10.93 8.38
CA ASN A 153 12.07 -10.98 6.94
C ASN A 153 10.73 -10.33 6.57
N VAL A 154 10.17 -9.50 7.45
CA VAL A 154 8.91 -8.77 7.24
C VAL A 154 9.12 -7.28 7.42
N PHE A 155 8.52 -6.48 6.53
CA PHE A 155 8.51 -5.02 6.64
C PHE A 155 8.08 -4.59 8.06
N PRO A 156 8.83 -3.69 8.73
CA PRO A 156 9.84 -2.76 8.17
C PRO A 156 11.26 -3.29 8.00
N TYR A 157 11.54 -4.58 8.19
CA TYR A 157 12.86 -5.17 7.97
C TYR A 157 13.03 -5.57 6.50
N LEU A 158 13.75 -4.73 5.74
CA LEU A 158 14.28 -4.98 4.40
C LEU A 158 15.82 -5.07 4.46
#